data_AF-A0A163JZK0-F1
#
_entry.id   AF-A0A163JZK0-F1
#
_cell.length_a   1.000
_cell.length_b   1.000
_cell.length_c   1.000
_cell.angle_alpha   90.00
_cell.angle_beta   90.00
_cell.angle_gamma   90.00
#
_symmetry.space_group_name_H-M   'P 1'
#
loop_
_entity.id
_entity.type
_entity.pdbx_description
1 polymer ?
#
loop_
_entity_poly.entity_id
_entity_poly.type
_entity_poly.pdbx_seq_one_letter_code
_entity_poly.pdbx_strand_id
1 'polypeptide(L)'
;MMRLISDFPTNGRSFYLVRAVLDPPSSLCKMLFPAIDKWHGRPAVKKLSPDNNNPIQPMIPKTFIQDSVLMMELHPSYPIWQHSIFFDPTYLSFKRDLLQIEAQEHDPAITMCASAL
;
A
#
# COMPACT_ATOMS: atom_id res chain seq x y z
N MET A 1 22.17 8.29 -1.12
CA MET A 1 21.86 8.10 -2.56
C MET A 1 20.41 7.70 -2.78
N MET A 2 19.91 6.59 -2.21
CA MET A 2 18.54 6.10 -2.46
C MET A 2 17.41 7.12 -2.19
N ARG A 3 17.48 7.92 -1.12
CA ARG A 3 16.46 8.93 -0.79
C ARG A 3 16.19 9.94 -1.91
N LEU A 4 17.26 10.52 -2.45
CA LEU A 4 17.20 11.49 -3.54
C LEU A 4 16.63 10.90 -4.83
N ILE A 5 16.76 9.58 -5.04
CA ILE A 5 16.25 8.89 -6.23
C ILE A 5 14.73 8.62 -6.11
N SER A 6 14.20 8.67 -4.89
CA SER A 6 12.79 8.45 -4.57
C SER A 6 12.08 9.74 -4.12
N ASP A 7 12.62 10.91 -4.49
CA ASP A 7 12.10 12.24 -4.15
C ASP A 7 12.00 12.55 -2.63
N PHE A 8 12.72 11.80 -1.79
CA PHE A 8 12.83 12.11 -0.35
C PHE A 8 14.01 13.07 -0.08
N PRO A 9 13.89 14.00 0.89
CA PRO A 9 14.97 14.91 1.24
C PRO A 9 16.23 14.16 1.70
N THR A 10 17.40 14.60 1.24
CA THR A 10 18.69 13.95 1.50
C THR A 10 18.99 13.75 2.99
N ASN A 11 18.56 14.71 3.81
CA ASN A 11 18.84 14.79 5.24
C ASN A 11 17.66 14.34 6.13
N GLY A 12 16.52 13.93 5.54
CA GLY A 12 15.36 13.45 6.30
C GLY A 12 15.67 12.11 6.99
N ARG A 13 15.16 11.89 8.21
CA ARG A 13 15.38 10.63 8.94
C ARG A 13 14.37 9.54 8.59
N SER A 14 13.16 9.92 8.16
CA SER A 14 12.06 9.01 7.88
C SER A 14 11.77 8.87 6.38
N PHE A 15 11.16 7.75 6.01
CA PHE A 15 10.53 7.49 4.70
C PHE A 15 9.00 7.48 4.86
N TYR A 16 8.49 8.45 5.60
CA TYR A 16 7.09 8.47 5.98
C TYR A 16 6.20 8.79 4.78
N LEU A 17 5.16 8.00 4.60
CA LEU A 17 4.08 8.23 3.66
C LEU A 17 2.78 8.17 4.46
N VAL A 18 1.94 9.20 4.40
CA VAL A 18 0.69 9.23 5.18
C VAL A 18 -0.25 8.09 4.80
N ARG A 19 -0.36 7.77 3.52
CA ARG A 19 -1.06 6.58 3.05
C ARG A 19 -0.56 5.24 3.61
N ALA A 20 0.62 5.18 4.22
CA ALA A 20 1.12 3.97 4.89
C ALA A 20 0.67 3.84 6.36
N VAL A 21 -0.03 4.84 6.92
CA VAL A 21 -0.51 4.85 8.30
C VAL A 21 -1.59 3.79 8.55
N LEU A 22 -2.41 3.50 7.54
CA LEU A 22 -3.43 2.45 7.64
C LEU A 22 -2.99 1.21 6.88
N ASP A 23 -2.95 0.09 7.61
CA ASP A 23 -2.83 -1.21 6.99
C ASP A 23 -4.12 -1.55 6.21
N PRO A 24 -4.02 -1.97 4.94
CA PRO A 24 -5.17 -2.36 4.17
C PRO A 24 -5.81 -3.63 4.74
N PRO A 25 -7.14 -3.77 4.68
CA PRO A 25 -7.83 -4.97 5.13
C PRO A 25 -7.25 -6.25 4.50
N SER A 26 -6.91 -7.24 5.34
CA SER A 26 -6.28 -8.48 4.86
C SER A 26 -7.15 -9.24 3.86
N SER A 27 -8.48 -9.15 3.99
CA SER A 27 -9.44 -9.73 3.03
C SER A 27 -9.26 -9.16 1.62
N LEU A 28 -9.10 -7.84 1.49
CA LEU A 28 -8.88 -7.18 0.20
C LEU A 28 -7.54 -7.59 -0.41
N CYS A 29 -6.48 -7.64 0.40
CA CYS A 29 -5.16 -8.08 -0.06
C CYS A 29 -5.18 -9.50 -0.64
N LYS A 30 -5.93 -10.41 0.01
CA LYS A 30 -6.09 -11.80 -0.46
C LYS A 30 -6.96 -11.91 -1.71
N MET A 31 -7.99 -11.07 -1.84
CA MET A 31 -8.84 -11.03 -3.04
C MET A 31 -8.09 -10.51 -4.27
N LEU A 32 -7.16 -9.58 -4.09
CA LEU A 32 -6.40 -8.99 -5.18
C LEU A 32 -5.35 -9.96 -5.75
N PHE A 33 -4.75 -10.79 -4.89
CA PHE A 33 -3.74 -11.77 -5.26
C PHE A 33 -3.99 -13.15 -4.63
N PRO A 34 -5.07 -13.86 -5.03
CA PRO A 34 -5.45 -15.15 -4.45
C PRO A 34 -4.39 -16.24 -4.71
N ALA A 35 -3.56 -16.05 -5.73
CA ALA A 35 -2.44 -16.94 -6.00
C ALA A 35 -1.37 -16.91 -4.90
N ILE A 36 -1.19 -15.80 -4.17
CA ILE A 36 -0.20 -15.69 -3.08
C ILE A 36 -0.52 -16.71 -1.98
N ASP A 37 -1.78 -16.80 -1.55
CA ASP A 37 -2.21 -17.81 -0.57
C ASP A 37 -2.01 -19.25 -1.09
N LYS A 38 -2.22 -19.47 -2.39
CA LYS A 38 -1.98 -20.77 -3.05
C LYS A 38 -0.48 -21.15 -3.09
N TRP A 39 0.42 -20.18 -3.17
CA TRP A 39 1.87 -20.43 -3.09
C TRP A 39 2.29 -20.79 -1.66
N HIS A 40 1.70 -20.17 -0.64
CA HIS A 40 1.97 -20.50 0.77
C HIS A 40 1.45 -21.89 1.18
N GLY A 41 0.34 -22.36 0.59
CA GLY A 41 -0.24 -23.68 0.89
C GLY A 41 0.35 -24.85 0.08
N ARG A 42 1.24 -24.60 -0.89
CA ARG A 42 1.82 -25.66 -1.71
C ARG A 42 2.95 -26.35 -0.95
N PRO A 43 2.89 -27.67 -0.66
CA PRO A 43 4.03 -28.40 -0.14
C PRO A 43 5.18 -28.24 -1.13
N ALA A 44 6.32 -27.73 -0.68
CA ALA A 44 7.46 -27.41 -1.52
C ALA A 44 7.84 -28.62 -2.39
N VAL A 45 7.48 -28.60 -3.68
CA VAL A 45 8.09 -29.51 -4.65
C VAL A 45 9.51 -29.00 -4.82
N LYS A 46 10.43 -29.69 -4.13
CA LYS A 46 11.88 -29.52 -4.08
C LYS A 46 12.45 -28.93 -5.39
N LYS A 47 12.52 -27.60 -5.49
CA LYS A 47 13.28 -26.88 -6.52
C LYS A 47 13.64 -25.48 -6.01
N LEU A 48 14.92 -25.37 -5.63
CA LEU A 48 15.75 -24.20 -5.34
C LEU A 48 15.35 -23.32 -4.14
N SER A 49 16.13 -23.53 -3.06
CA SER A 49 16.30 -22.71 -1.85
C SER A 49 15.07 -22.47 -0.95
N PRO A 50 15.12 -22.88 0.35
CA PRO A 50 14.06 -22.58 1.32
C PRO A 50 14.00 -21.11 1.75
N ASP A 51 14.94 -20.27 1.29
CA ASP A 51 15.04 -18.85 1.61
C ASP A 51 14.41 -17.92 0.55
N ASN A 52 13.66 -18.47 -0.42
CA ASN A 52 13.04 -17.67 -1.48
C ASN A 52 11.72 -16.98 -1.09
N ASN A 53 11.47 -16.79 0.21
CA ASN A 53 10.45 -15.88 0.73
C ASN A 53 10.81 -14.46 0.29
N ASN A 54 10.57 -14.13 -0.98
CA ASN A 54 10.80 -12.79 -1.48
C ASN A 54 9.87 -11.86 -0.68
N PRO A 55 10.40 -11.00 0.21
CA PRO A 55 9.59 -10.13 1.06
C PRO A 55 8.77 -9.13 0.23
N ILE A 56 9.08 -8.98 -1.06
CA ILE A 56 8.37 -8.11 -2.00
C ILE A 56 6.98 -8.66 -2.33
N GLN A 57 6.80 -9.99 -2.42
CA GLN A 57 5.50 -10.57 -2.79
C GLN A 57 4.34 -10.21 -1.84
N PRO A 58 4.48 -10.30 -0.50
CA PRO A 58 3.42 -9.87 0.42
C PRO A 58 3.27 -8.35 0.53
N MET A 59 4.26 -7.56 0.08
CA MET A 59 4.18 -6.11 0.10
C MET A 59 3.32 -5.56 -1.05
N ILE A 60 3.38 -6.17 -2.24
CA ILE A 60 2.68 -5.69 -3.45
C ILE A 60 1.15 -5.50 -3.24
N PRO A 61 0.40 -6.46 -2.68
CA PRO A 61 -1.04 -6.27 -2.45
C PRO A 61 -1.33 -5.11 -1.52
N LYS A 62 -0.51 -4.95 -0.47
CA LYS A 62 -0.71 -3.92 0.54
C LYS A 62 -0.49 -2.53 -0.04
N THR A 63 0.66 -2.33 -0.67
CA THR A 63 1.01 -1.04 -1.28
C THR A 63 0.05 -0.71 -2.42
N PHE A 64 -0.37 -1.70 -3.21
CA PHE A 64 -1.34 -1.45 -4.27
C PHE A 64 -2.69 -0.97 -3.74
N ILE A 65 -3.24 -1.57 -2.69
CA ILE A 65 -4.52 -1.15 -2.10
C ILE A 65 -4.41 0.22 -1.40
N GLN A 66 -3.27 0.52 -0.79
CA GLN A 66 -3.00 1.84 -0.21
C GLN A 66 -2.91 2.92 -1.31
N ASP A 67 -2.09 2.67 -2.32
CA ASP A 67 -1.85 3.63 -3.41
C ASP A 67 -3.06 3.77 -4.35
N SER A 68 -3.92 2.75 -4.47
CA SER A 68 -5.10 2.80 -5.33
C SER A 68 -6.07 3.92 -4.95
N VAL A 69 -6.17 4.24 -3.65
CA VAL A 69 -7.02 5.33 -3.18
C VAL A 69 -6.63 6.65 -3.84
N LEU A 70 -5.33 6.98 -3.84
CA LEU A 70 -4.80 8.19 -4.46
C LEU A 70 -4.80 8.09 -5.98
N MET A 71 -4.43 6.93 -6.54
CA MET A 71 -4.37 6.73 -7.98
C MET A 71 -5.74 6.79 -8.66
N MET A 72 -6.82 6.46 -7.94
CA MET A 72 -8.20 6.66 -8.42
C MET A 72 -8.59 8.14 -8.50
N GLU A 73 -8.09 8.99 -7.60
CA GLU A 73 -8.32 10.44 -7.66
C GLU A 73 -7.49 11.09 -8.79
N LEU A 74 -6.25 10.64 -8.97
CA LEU A 74 -5.35 11.16 -10.01
C LEU A 74 -5.71 10.68 -11.42
N HIS A 75 -6.13 9.42 -11.56
CA HIS A 75 -6.36 8.77 -12.85
C HIS A 75 -7.70 7.99 -12.90
N PRO A 76 -8.84 8.66 -12.72
CA PRO A 76 -10.15 7.99 -12.60
C PRO A 76 -10.56 7.20 -13.84
N SER A 77 -9.99 7.48 -15.01
CA SER A 77 -10.33 6.85 -16.27
C SER A 77 -9.67 5.49 -16.51
N TYR A 78 -8.79 5.01 -15.62
CA TYR A 78 -8.14 3.72 -15.84
C TYR A 78 -9.10 2.54 -15.67
N PRO A 79 -9.13 1.59 -16.63
CA PRO A 79 -10.02 0.43 -16.55
C PRO A 79 -9.83 -0.44 -15.31
N ILE A 80 -8.65 -0.41 -14.70
CA ILE A 80 -8.35 -1.18 -13.48
C ILE A 80 -9.32 -0.83 -12.34
N TRP A 81 -9.81 0.41 -12.26
CA TRP A 81 -10.74 0.88 -11.23
C TRP A 81 -12.16 0.34 -11.37
N GLN A 82 -12.49 -0.26 -12.52
CA GLN A 82 -13.79 -0.91 -12.74
C GLN A 82 -13.86 -2.32 -12.12
N HIS A 83 -12.75 -2.81 -11.54
CA HIS A 83 -12.74 -4.09 -10.86
C HIS A 83 -13.64 -4.07 -9.62
N SER A 84 -14.41 -5.15 -9.40
CA SER A 84 -15.40 -5.25 -8.33
C SER A 84 -14.84 -4.99 -6.92
N ILE A 85 -13.56 -5.30 -6.70
CA ILE A 85 -12.86 -5.04 -5.42
C ILE A 85 -12.92 -3.56 -4.99
N PHE A 86 -12.96 -2.62 -5.94
CA PHE A 86 -13.03 -1.19 -5.65
C PHE A 86 -14.43 -0.70 -5.31
N PHE A 87 -15.43 -1.55 -5.50
CA PHE A 87 -16.82 -1.32 -5.08
C PHE A 87 -17.18 -2.12 -3.81
N ASP A 88 -16.23 -2.90 -3.27
CA ASP A 88 -16.42 -3.65 -2.04
C ASP A 88 -16.64 -2.69 -0.85
N PRO A 89 -17.64 -2.93 0.01
CA PRO A 89 -17.89 -2.07 1.18
C PRO A 89 -16.68 -1.90 2.09
N THR A 90 -15.85 -2.94 2.22
CA THR A 90 -14.60 -2.91 3.01
C THR A 90 -13.60 -1.96 2.39
N TYR A 91 -13.47 -1.97 1.05
CA TYR A 91 -12.61 -1.03 0.34
C TYR A 91 -13.14 0.40 0.44
N LEU A 92 -14.45 0.61 0.27
CA LEU A 92 -15.06 1.93 0.36
C LEU A 92 -14.91 2.55 1.76
N SER A 93 -14.98 1.74 2.82
CA SER A 93 -14.69 2.22 4.18
C SER A 93 -13.22 2.60 4.32
N PHE A 94 -12.31 1.72 3.91
CA PHE A 94 -10.87 1.97 3.95
C PHE A 94 -10.48 3.24 3.17
N LYS A 95 -11.03 3.42 1.96
CA LYS A 95 -10.83 4.62 1.12
C LYS A 95 -11.22 5.89 1.88
N ARG A 96 -12.37 5.88 2.56
CA ARG A 96 -12.85 7.03 3.35
C ARG A 96 -11.89 7.38 4.48
N ASP A 97 -11.49 6.38 5.25
CA ASP A 97 -10.61 6.57 6.42
C ASP A 97 -9.24 7.10 5.98
N LEU A 98 -8.68 6.56 4.89
CA LEU A 98 -7.41 7.01 4.35
C LEU A 98 -7.46 8.45 3.83
N LEU A 99 -8.51 8.81 3.07
CA LEU A 99 -8.71 10.18 2.60
C LEU A 99 -8.86 11.17 3.75
N GLN A 100 -9.44 10.76 4.87
CA GLN A 100 -9.56 11.61 6.06
C GLN A 100 -8.18 11.88 6.69
N ILE A 101 -7.29 10.90 6.74
CA ILE A 101 -5.93 11.08 7.26
C ILE A 101 -5.08 11.95 6.32
N GLU A 102 -5.16 11.72 5.02
CA GLU A 102 -4.47 12.54 4.00
C GLU A 102 -4.95 14.01 4.05
N ALA A 103 -6.26 14.25 4.22
CA ALA A 103 -6.80 15.60 4.37
C ALA A 103 -6.27 16.32 5.63
N GLN A 104 -5.91 15.57 6.68
CA GLN A 104 -5.32 16.14 7.90
C GLN A 104 -3.82 16.44 7.76
N GLU A 105 -3.07 15.72 6.92
CA GLU A 105 -1.65 16.03 6.67
C GLU A 105 -1.46 17.42 6.06
N HIS A 106 -2.40 17.85 5.22
CA HIS A 106 -2.36 19.17 4.60
C HIS A 106 -2.62 20.32 5.60
N ASP A 107 -2.92 20.01 6.87
CA ASP A 107 -2.84 20.96 7.97
C ASP A 107 -1.36 21.24 8.31
N PRO A 108 -0.89 22.50 8.19
CA PRO A 108 0.51 22.86 8.46
C PRO A 108 0.99 22.52 9.88
N ALA A 109 0.10 22.24 10.84
CA ALA A 109 0.47 21.82 12.18
C ALA A 109 1.02 20.37 12.24
N ILE A 110 0.60 19.47 11.33
CA ILE A 110 0.99 18.04 11.37
C ILE A 110 2.36 17.80 10.73
N THR A 111 2.70 18.54 9.67
CA THR A 111 4.00 18.47 8.98
C THR A 111 5.19 18.81 9.89
N MET A 112 4.99 19.67 10.89
CA MET A 112 6.03 20.12 11.81
C MET A 112 6.37 19.09 12.91
N CYS A 113 5.43 18.20 13.26
CA CYS A 113 5.67 17.16 14.28
C CYS A 113 6.32 15.89 13.70
N ALA A 114 6.01 15.52 12.45
CA ALA A 114 6.57 14.33 11.81
C ALA A 114 8.05 14.49 11.39
N SER A 115 8.54 15.73 11.26
CA SER A 115 9.93 16.05 10.93
C SER A 115 10.85 16.15 12.16
N ALA A 116 10.31 16.00 13.38
CA ALA A 116 11.04 16.10 14.64
C ALA A 116 11.37 14.74 15.31
N LEU A 117 10.99 13.61 14.71
CA LEU A 117 11.32 12.24 15.17
C LEU A 117 12.40 11.59 14.27
#